data_AF-A0A1J5TFK4-F1
#
_entry.id   AF-A0A1J5TFK4-F1
#
_cell.length_a   1.000
_cell.length_b   1.000
_cell.length_c   1.000
_cell.angle_alpha   90.00
_cell.angle_beta   90.00
_cell.angle_gamma   90.00
#
_symmetry.space_group_name_H-M   'P 1'
#
loop_
_entity.id
_entity.type
_entity.pdbx_description
1 polymer ?
#
loop_
_entity_poly.entity_id
_entity_poly.type
_entity_poly.pdbx_seq_one_letter_code
_entity_poly.pdbx_strand_id
1 'polypeptide(L)' 'MGQALHALGIDSMSVEDRIALVKDIWDSVAIEAGLLPPSSAEQAELDRRLAEDDANPNDTIAWETIKAEAQARWQR' A
#
# COMPACT_ATOMS: atom_id res chain seq x y z
N MET A 1 -14.35 6.83 -19.14
CA MET A 1 -13.39 5.74 -18.90
C MET A 1 -12.08 6.12 -19.58
N GLY A 2 -10.93 5.95 -18.91
CA GLY A 2 -9.66 6.53 -19.36
C GLY A 2 -9.28 6.07 -20.75
N GLN A 3 -9.05 7.00 -21.69
CA GLN A 3 -8.70 6.68 -23.08
C GLN A 3 -7.51 5.72 -23.17
N ALA A 4 -6.54 5.83 -22.26
CA ALA A 4 -5.39 4.93 -22.18
C ALA A 4 -5.77 3.47 -21.88
N LEU A 5 -6.79 3.22 -21.05
CA LEU A 5 -7.22 1.85 -20.73
C LEU A 5 -7.78 1.14 -21.97
N HIS A 6 -8.52 1.88 -22.81
CA HIS A 6 -9.07 1.34 -24.05
C HIS A 6 -8.01 1.25 -25.15
N ALA A 7 -7.21 2.31 -25.33
CA ALA A 7 -6.17 2.35 -26.37
C ALA A 7 -5.07 1.29 -26.18
N LEU A 8 -4.80 0.90 -24.93
CA LEU A 8 -3.84 -0.16 -24.59
C LEU A 8 -4.50 -1.53 -24.36
N GLY A 9 -5.82 -1.66 -24.57
CA GLY A 9 -6.57 -2.92 -24.41
C GLY A 9 -6.66 -3.44 -22.97
N ILE A 10 -6.36 -2.60 -21.97
CA ILE A 10 -6.36 -2.95 -20.54
C ILE A 10 -7.78 -3.19 -20.03
N ASP A 11 -8.78 -2.56 -20.64
CA ASP A 11 -10.20 -2.77 -20.35
C ASP A 11 -10.69 -4.19 -20.68
N SER A 12 -9.99 -4.88 -21.59
CA SER A 12 -10.32 -6.23 -22.05
C SER A 12 -9.56 -7.32 -21.29
N MET A 13 -8.62 -6.93 -20.42
CA MET A 13 -7.86 -7.85 -19.57
C MET A 13 -8.71 -8.38 -18.41
N SER A 14 -8.35 -9.56 -17.90
CA SER A 14 -8.91 -10.05 -16.64
C SER A 14 -8.55 -9.10 -15.49
N VAL A 15 -9.34 -9.13 -14.41
CA VAL A 15 -9.02 -8.31 -13.22
C VAL A 15 -7.66 -8.67 -12.64
N GLU A 16 -7.30 -9.96 -12.64
CA GLU A 16 -6.00 -10.45 -12.15
C GLU A 16 -4.85 -9.89 -12.97
N ASP A 17 -4.93 -9.96 -14.29
CA ASP A 17 -3.88 -9.42 -15.17
C ASP A 17 -3.76 -7.89 -15.03
N ARG A 18 -4.88 -7.19 -14.82
CA ARG A 18 -4.86 -5.74 -14.57
C ARG A 18 -4.16 -5.41 -13.27
N ILE A 19 -4.37 -6.21 -12.21
CA ILE A 19 -3.68 -6.03 -10.93
C ILE A 19 -2.18 -6.28 -11.09
N ALA A 20 -1.80 -7.34 -11.79
CA ALA A 20 -0.40 -7.63 -12.10
C ALA A 20 0.26 -6.48 -12.88
N LEU A 21 -0.40 -5.97 -13.93
CA LEU A 21 0.10 -4.84 -14.71
C LEU A 21 0.24 -3.56 -13.87
N VAL A 22 -0.72 -3.27 -12.99
CA VAL A 22 -0.63 -2.12 -12.07
C VAL A 22 0.61 -2.25 -11.18
N LYS A 23 0.90 -3.46 -10.68
CA LYS A 23 2.10 -3.71 -9.89
C LYS A 23 3.38 -3.49 -10.71
N ASP A 24 3.47 -4.05 -11.91
CA ASP A 24 4.66 -3.91 -12.75
C ASP A 24 4.93 -2.44 -13.12
N ILE A 25 3.89 -1.68 -13.45
CA ILE A 25 4.00 -0.24 -13.71
C ILE A 25 4.49 0.48 -12.46
N TRP A 26 3.94 0.16 -11.29
CA TRP A 26 4.35 0.78 -10.03
C TRP A 26 5.80 0.48 -9.68
N ASP A 27 6.23 -0.76 -9.84
CA ASP A 27 7.63 -1.18 -9.61
C ASP A 27 8.59 -0.45 -10.56
N SER A 28 8.22 -0.28 -11.83
CA SER A 28 8.98 0.52 -12.80
C SER A 28 9.11 1.99 -12.38
N VAL A 29 7.99 2.61 -11.99
CA VAL A 29 7.97 4.03 -11.57
C VAL A 29 8.78 4.23 -10.29
N ALA A 30 8.73 3.29 -9.35
CA ALA A 30 9.51 3.35 -8.12
C ALA A 30 11.03 3.37 -8.39
N ILE A 31 11.49 2.53 -9.33
CA ILE A 31 12.89 2.51 -9.78
C ILE A 31 13.27 3.85 -10.41
N GLU A 32 12.45 4.37 -11.33
CA GLU A 32 12.70 5.65 -12.01
C GLU A 32 12.71 6.85 -11.04
N ALA A 33 11.84 6.82 -10.03
CA ALA A 33 11.76 7.85 -8.99
C ALA A 33 12.90 7.77 -7.96
N GLY A 34 13.77 6.76 -8.05
CA GLY A 34 14.84 6.54 -7.09
C GLY A 34 14.33 6.17 -5.70
N LEU A 35 13.14 5.57 -5.61
CA LEU A 35 12.65 5.03 -4.35
C LEU A 35 13.56 3.85 -3.96
N LEU A 36 14.36 4.07 -2.93
CA LEU A 36 15.24 3.05 -2.40
C LEU A 36 14.43 2.06 -1.56
N PRO A 37 14.76 0.76 -1.61
CA PRO A 37 14.25 -0.17 -0.61
C PRO A 37 14.66 0.31 0.79
N PRO A 38 13.95 -0.13 1.84
CA PRO A 38 14.34 0.17 3.22
C PRO A 38 15.81 -0.18 3.48
N SER A 39 16.50 0.69 4.20
CA SER A 39 17.83 0.36 4.75
C SER A 39 17.76 -0.86 5.65
N SER A 40 18.91 -1.48 5.95
CA SER A 40 18.93 -2.65 6.84
C SER A 40 18.36 -2.36 8.24
N ALA A 41 18.51 -1.12 8.73
CA ALA A 41 17.95 -0.71 10.01
C ALA A 41 16.42 -0.55 9.94
N GLU A 42 15.90 0.03 8.85
CA GLU A 42 14.46 0.15 8.64
C GLU A 42 13.81 -1.21 8.41
N GLN A 43 14.45 -2.09 7.64
CA GLN A 43 13.98 -3.47 7.45
C GLN A 43 13.92 -4.22 8.78
N ALA A 44 14.95 -4.11 9.61
CA ALA A 44 14.96 -4.73 10.93
C ALA A 44 13.84 -4.20 11.84
N GLU A 45 13.51 -2.90 11.76
CA GLU A 45 12.37 -2.33 12.50
C GLU A 45 11.02 -2.83 11.97
N LEU A 46 10.86 -2.97 10.64
CA LEU A 46 9.66 -3.55 10.05
C LEU A 46 9.47 -5.01 10.50
N ASP A 47 10.54 -5.81 10.45
CA ASP A 47 10.51 -7.21 10.88
C ASP A 47 10.19 -7.32 12.38
N ARG A 48 10.76 -6.44 13.21
CA ARG A 48 10.46 -6.37 14.65
C ARG A 48 8.99 -6.06 14.92
N ARG A 49 8.42 -5.08 14.20
CA ARG A 49 7.00 -4.70 14.33
C ARG A 49 6.06 -5.79 13.88
N LEU A 50 6.41 -6.51 12.80
CA LEU A 50 5.63 -7.63 12.32
C LEU A 50 5.59 -8.76 13.36
N ALA A 51 6.74 -9.10 13.95
CA ALA A 51 6.82 -10.10 15.01
C ALA A 51 6.05 -9.69 16.28
N GLU A 52 6.01 -8.39 16.60
CA GLU A 52 5.22 -7.85 17.71
C GLU A 52 3.72 -7.99 17.47
N ASP A 53 3.24 -7.71 16.25
CA ASP A 53 1.84 -7.88 15.83
C ASP A 53 1.42 -9.36 15.84
N ASP A 54 2.25 -10.25 15.27
CA ASP A 54 2.02 -11.70 15.29
C ASP A 54 1.91 -12.26 16.72
N ALA A 55 2.71 -11.72 17.64
CA ALA A 55 2.67 -12.11 19.05
C ALA A 55 1.46 -11.52 19.81
N ASN A 56 0.95 -10.37 19.38
CA ASN A 56 -0.13 -9.64 20.05
C ASN A 56 -1.24 -9.22 19.08
N PRO A 57 -1.95 -10.14 18.41
CA PRO A 57 -2.89 -9.81 17.33
C PRO A 57 -4.13 -9.02 17.80
N ASN A 58 -4.37 -8.96 19.12
CA ASN A 58 -5.45 -8.18 19.72
C ASN A 58 -5.01 -6.81 20.22
N ASP A 59 -3.71 -6.45 20.11
CA ASP A 59 -3.20 -5.12 20.43
C ASP A 59 -3.50 -4.14 19.29
N THR A 60 -4.80 -3.98 19.02
CA THR A 60 -5.31 -3.17 17.92
C THR A 60 -6.43 -2.26 18.41
N ILE A 61 -6.64 -1.16 17.70
CA ILE A 61 -7.73 -0.22 17.96
C ILE A 61 -8.81 -0.43 16.91
N ALA A 62 -10.07 -0.52 17.34
CA ALA A 62 -11.20 -0.63 16.44
C ALA A 62 -11.24 0.56 15.45
N TRP A 63 -11.54 0.27 14.18
CA TRP A 63 -11.57 1.27 13.11
C TRP A 63 -12.46 2.49 13.44
N GLU A 64 -13.64 2.26 14.01
CA GLU A 64 -14.55 3.35 14.37
C GLU A 64 -13.94 4.31 15.39
N THR A 65 -13.15 3.79 16.35
CA THR A 65 -12.45 4.58 17.35
C THR A 65 -11.38 5.45 16.70
N ILE A 66 -10.45 4.86 15.93
CA ILE A 66 -9.33 5.61 15.34
C ILE A 66 -9.82 6.66 14.31
N LYS A 67 -10.90 6.35 13.59
CA LYS A 67 -11.55 7.27 12.65
C LYS A 67 -12.15 8.47 13.36
N ALA A 68 -12.91 8.25 14.43
CA ALA A 68 -13.51 9.34 15.21
C ALA A 68 -12.43 10.26 15.79
N GLU A 69 -11.35 9.69 16.34
CA GLU A 69 -10.20 10.47 16.83
C GLU A 69 -9.51 11.28 15.73
N ALA A 70 -9.26 10.67 14.57
CA ALA A 70 -8.62 11.36 13.44
C ALA A 70 -9.48 12.53 12.94
N GLN A 71 -10.80 12.35 12.85
CA GLN A 71 -11.73 13.41 12.48
C GLN A 71 -11.73 14.55 13.50
N ALA A 72 -11.74 14.23 14.80
CA ALA A 72 -11.68 15.24 15.84
C ALA A 72 -10.37 16.06 15.81
N ARG A 73 -9.23 15.42 15.50
CA ARG A 73 -7.95 16.11 15.30
C ARG A 73 -7.96 17.07 14.10
N TRP A 74 -8.59 16.67 13.00
CA TRP A 74 -8.65 17.47 11.77
C TRP A 74 -9.54 18.73 11.90
N GLN A 75 -10.52 18.72 12.82
CA GLN A 75 -11.44 19.84 13.05
C GLN A 75 -10.90 20.91 14.01
N ARG A 76 -9.69 20.72 14.57
CA ARG A 76 -8.99 21.70 15.40
C ARG A 76 -8.06 22.57 14.55
#